data_AF-A0A7W2HVF8-F1
#
_entry.id   AF-A0A7W2HVF8-F1
#
_cell.length_a   1.000
_cell.length_b   1.000
_cell.length_c   1.000
_cell.angle_alpha   90.00
_cell.angle_beta   90.00
_cell.angle_gamma   90.00
#
_symmetry.space_group_name_H-M   'P 1'
#
loop_
_entity.id
_entity.type
_entity.pdbx_description
1 polymer ?
#
loop_
_entity_poly.entity_id
_entity_poly.type
_entity_poly.pdbx_seq_one_letter_code
_entity_poly.pdbx_strand_id
1 'polypeptide(L)'
;MPFPLPSRAAPGPRRRTLFASAAGAVLLAGCSGDPGGSGGRGASAEERARAGAARDSERLVARYDAVGAAHPGLVARLRPLRAEAVRHAKAFGGSVPATGSPSAPDSATSPPSATDAPSDSSSGAPAARGTVPADPAAALAALADAEKTLADRRTAALAGLPGETARLLASVAAAGAAHAYLLTTWKPKPDTGSDSGASGGEKRG
;
A
#
# COMPACT_ATOMS: atom_id res chain seq x y z
N MET A 1 -29.34 -68.00 1.39
CA MET A 1 -28.26 -69.00 1.51
C MET A 1 -26.98 -68.29 1.89
N PRO A 2 -26.42 -68.53 3.08
CA PRO A 2 -25.17 -67.93 3.52
C PRO A 2 -23.99 -68.77 3.02
N PHE A 3 -22.96 -68.15 2.45
CA PHE A 3 -21.64 -68.76 2.23
C PHE A 3 -20.54 -67.69 2.39
N PRO A 4 -19.32 -68.08 2.81
CA PRO A 4 -18.53 -67.37 3.82
C PRO A 4 -17.31 -66.63 3.24
N LEU A 5 -16.69 -65.83 4.12
CA LEU A 5 -15.45 -65.05 3.93
C LEU A 5 -14.28 -65.87 3.38
N PRO A 6 -13.32 -65.20 2.71
CA PRO A 6 -11.91 -65.51 2.88
C PRO A 6 -11.20 -64.41 3.69
N SER A 7 -10.89 -64.71 4.95
CA SER A 7 -9.72 -64.15 5.61
C SER A 7 -8.48 -64.87 5.06
N ARG A 8 -7.48 -64.11 4.60
CA ARG A 8 -6.12 -64.65 4.43
C ARG A 8 -5.17 -63.94 5.38
N ALA A 9 -4.71 -64.69 6.38
CA ALA A 9 -3.59 -64.42 7.28
C ALA A 9 -2.26 -64.28 6.50
N ALA A 10 -1.41 -63.28 6.79
CA ALA A 10 -0.19 -63.29 7.65
C ALA A 10 0.83 -64.40 7.29
N PRO A 11 2.17 -64.13 7.14
CA PRO A 11 3.09 -63.69 8.22
C PRO A 11 4.29 -62.76 7.80
N GLY A 12 5.01 -62.18 8.79
CA GLY A 12 6.20 -61.28 8.67
C GLY A 12 7.50 -61.93 8.13
N PRO A 13 8.75 -61.37 8.27
CA PRO A 13 9.31 -60.58 9.38
C PRO A 13 10.34 -59.43 9.09
N ARG A 14 10.41 -58.48 10.04
CA ARG A 14 11.55 -57.71 10.63
C ARG A 14 12.77 -57.22 9.80
N ARG A 15 12.96 -55.90 9.84
CA ARG A 15 14.25 -55.21 10.12
C ARG A 15 14.00 -54.15 11.21
N ARG A 16 13.79 -54.55 12.47
CA ARG A 16 14.79 -54.44 13.57
C ARG A 16 15.59 -53.12 13.48
N THR A 17 15.22 -52.14 14.33
CA THR A 17 15.93 -51.76 15.59
C THR A 17 16.94 -50.64 15.31
N LEU A 18 17.04 -49.51 16.01
CA LEU A 18 16.52 -49.01 17.28
C LEU A 18 16.52 -47.47 17.19
N PHE A 19 15.55 -46.79 17.78
CA PHE A 19 15.84 -45.53 18.48
C PHE A 19 15.01 -45.48 19.76
N ALA A 20 15.64 -45.94 20.83
CA ALA A 20 15.24 -45.67 22.19
C ALA A 20 16.32 -44.76 22.80
N SER A 21 15.89 -43.87 23.71
CA SER A 21 16.63 -42.85 24.47
C SER A 21 16.86 -41.52 23.73
N ALA A 22 16.58 -40.33 24.28
CA ALA A 22 16.36 -39.95 25.67
C ALA A 22 15.29 -38.86 25.80
N ALA A 23 14.59 -38.86 26.94
CA ALA A 23 13.71 -37.79 27.36
C ALA A 23 14.50 -36.50 27.58
N GLY A 24 14.10 -35.43 26.89
CA GLY A 24 14.50 -34.06 27.16
C GLY A 24 13.29 -33.16 26.93
N ALA A 25 12.53 -32.88 27.98
CA ALA A 25 11.67 -31.71 27.99
C ALA A 25 12.56 -30.47 28.07
N VAL A 26 12.31 -29.47 27.22
CA VAL A 26 12.46 -28.01 27.42
C VAL A 26 12.48 -27.31 26.05
N LEU A 27 11.41 -26.54 25.80
CA LEU A 27 11.22 -25.40 24.88
C LEU A 27 11.29 -25.63 23.36
N LEU A 28 10.18 -25.24 22.71
CA LEU A 28 10.04 -24.95 21.29
C LEU A 28 11.01 -23.82 20.88
N ALA A 29 12.27 -24.15 20.61
CA ALA A 29 13.20 -23.33 19.86
C ALA A 29 13.01 -23.62 18.37
N GLY A 30 12.03 -22.95 17.77
CA GLY A 30 11.75 -22.97 16.32
C GLY A 30 12.15 -21.65 15.65
N CYS A 31 13.33 -21.12 15.96
CA CYS A 31 13.97 -20.04 15.22
C CYS A 31 15.48 -20.18 15.37
N SER A 32 16.09 -21.06 14.57
CA SER A 32 17.56 -21.15 14.46
C SER A 32 17.93 -20.89 13.01
N GLY A 33 17.97 -19.61 12.65
CA GLY A 33 18.67 -19.14 11.46
C GLY A 33 20.16 -19.04 11.77
N ASP A 34 20.97 -19.77 11.02
CA ASP A 34 22.43 -19.76 11.07
C ASP A 34 23.00 -18.32 11.03
N PRO A 35 23.87 -17.90 11.98
CA PRO A 35 24.53 -16.61 11.89
C PRO A 35 25.81 -16.71 11.04
N GLY A 36 25.65 -17.11 9.78
CA GLY A 36 26.60 -16.75 8.73
C GLY A 36 26.51 -15.24 8.51
N GLY A 37 27.60 -14.50 8.80
CA GLY A 37 27.71 -13.03 8.90
C GLY A 37 27.31 -12.17 7.70
N SER A 38 26.49 -12.68 6.78
CA SER A 38 25.83 -11.96 5.69
C SER A 38 24.39 -11.53 6.05
N GLY A 39 23.73 -12.23 6.98
CA GLY A 39 22.31 -12.04 7.31
C GLY A 39 21.94 -10.71 7.98
N GLY A 40 22.85 -10.12 8.77
CA GLY A 40 22.57 -8.87 9.50
C GLY A 40 22.37 -7.66 8.59
N ARG A 41 23.09 -7.59 7.47
CA ARG A 41 22.94 -6.47 6.51
C ARG A 41 21.65 -6.59 5.71
N GLY A 42 21.27 -7.80 5.30
CA GLY A 42 19.99 -8.10 4.64
C GLY A 42 18.78 -7.76 5.51
N ALA A 43 18.77 -8.22 6.76
CA ALA A 43 17.73 -7.89 7.73
C ALA A 43 17.56 -6.38 7.92
N SER A 44 18.67 -5.63 8.01
CA SER A 44 18.61 -4.17 8.11
C SER A 44 18.05 -3.50 6.85
N ALA A 45 18.32 -4.05 5.66
CA ALA A 45 17.82 -3.52 4.39
C ALA A 45 16.31 -3.77 4.25
N GLU A 46 15.85 -4.95 4.64
CA GLU A 46 14.42 -5.28 4.72
C GLU A 46 13.67 -4.39 5.72
N GLU A 47 14.26 -4.15 6.89
CA GLU A 47 13.66 -3.29 7.91
C GLU A 47 13.54 -1.84 7.41
N ARG A 48 14.59 -1.31 6.78
CA ARG A 48 14.55 0.01 6.13
C ARG A 48 13.49 0.05 5.01
N ALA A 49 13.36 -1.02 4.23
CA ALA A 49 12.36 -1.10 3.17
C ALA A 49 10.93 -1.11 3.72
N ARG A 50 10.66 -1.89 4.79
CA ARG A 50 9.37 -1.90 5.49
C ARG A 50 9.07 -0.53 6.10
N ALA A 51 10.02 0.08 6.80
CA ALA A 51 9.85 1.43 7.35
C ALA A 51 9.59 2.49 6.27
N GLY A 52 10.25 2.39 5.11
CA GLY A 52 9.99 3.22 3.94
C GLY A 52 8.57 3.02 3.39
N ALA A 53 8.15 1.76 3.21
CA ALA A 53 6.83 1.41 2.69
C ALA A 53 5.68 1.84 3.63
N ALA A 54 5.91 1.80 4.95
CA ALA A 54 5.00 2.34 5.96
C ALA A 54 4.82 3.85 5.79
N ARG A 55 5.93 4.62 5.80
CA ARG A 55 5.91 6.08 5.64
C ARG A 55 5.28 6.53 4.32
N ASP A 56 5.56 5.81 3.24
CA ASP A 56 4.95 6.09 1.93
C ASP A 56 3.43 5.86 1.94
N SER A 57 2.97 4.80 2.62
CA SER A 57 1.52 4.55 2.81
C SER A 57 0.86 5.62 3.67
N GLU A 58 1.51 6.07 4.75
CA GLU A 58 1.01 7.16 5.61
C GLU A 58 0.91 8.49 4.86
N ARG A 59 1.93 8.83 4.06
CA ARG A 59 1.91 10.01 3.19
C ARG A 59 0.78 9.94 2.17
N LEU A 60 0.48 8.76 1.64
CA LEU A 60 -0.65 8.56 0.74
C LEU A 60 -1.98 8.77 1.46
N VAL A 61 -2.15 8.26 2.69
CA VAL A 61 -3.35 8.50 3.49
C VAL A 61 -3.55 9.99 3.76
N ALA A 62 -2.48 10.74 4.08
CA ALA A 62 -2.56 12.18 4.25
C ALA A 62 -3.03 12.91 2.97
N ARG A 63 -2.69 12.40 1.78
CA ARG A 63 -3.22 12.94 0.51
C ARG A 63 -4.71 12.65 0.34
N TYR A 64 -5.16 11.44 0.67
CA TYR A 64 -6.59 11.12 0.70
C TYR A 64 -7.36 12.05 1.65
N ASP A 65 -6.80 12.33 2.83
CA ASP A 65 -7.39 13.26 3.81
C ASP A 65 -7.46 14.69 3.28
N ALA A 66 -6.38 15.18 2.67
CA ALA A 66 -6.35 16.50 2.07
C ALA A 66 -7.39 16.65 0.95
N VAL A 67 -7.53 15.64 0.08
CA VAL A 67 -8.56 15.64 -0.97
C VAL A 67 -9.96 15.61 -0.37
N GLY A 68 -10.19 14.78 0.67
CA GLY A 68 -11.48 14.74 1.35
C GLY A 68 -11.87 16.05 2.03
N ALA A 69 -10.89 16.76 2.61
CA ALA A 69 -11.09 18.06 3.23
C ALA A 69 -11.42 19.16 2.19
N ALA A 70 -10.74 19.15 1.04
CA ALA A 70 -10.99 20.10 -0.05
C ALA A 70 -12.28 19.80 -0.83
N HIS A 71 -12.67 18.52 -0.91
CA HIS A 71 -13.80 18.04 -1.71
C HIS A 71 -14.74 17.14 -0.88
N PRO A 72 -15.59 17.71 0.00
CA PRO A 72 -16.45 16.92 0.89
C PRO A 72 -17.37 15.94 0.16
N GLY A 73 -17.82 16.29 -1.06
CA GLY A 73 -18.66 15.43 -1.90
C GLY A 73 -17.98 14.12 -2.35
N LEU A 74 -16.65 14.03 -2.29
CA LEU A 74 -15.88 12.83 -2.65
C LEU A 74 -15.62 11.90 -1.46
N VAL A 75 -15.79 12.37 -0.22
CA VAL A 75 -15.38 11.65 1.00
C VAL A 75 -16.00 10.26 1.09
N ALA A 76 -17.31 10.15 0.84
CA ALA A 76 -18.01 8.87 0.92
C ALA A 76 -17.44 7.83 -0.05
N ARG A 77 -17.03 8.28 -1.25
CA ARG A 77 -16.47 7.43 -2.31
C ARG A 77 -14.99 7.09 -2.05
N LEU A 78 -14.22 8.02 -1.49
CA LEU A 78 -12.79 7.83 -1.20
C LEU A 78 -12.54 6.99 0.07
N ARG A 79 -13.51 6.93 1.00
CA ARG A 79 -13.37 6.25 2.28
C ARG A 79 -12.88 4.80 2.20
N PRO A 80 -13.39 3.92 1.30
CA PRO A 80 -12.88 2.55 1.17
C PRO A 80 -11.41 2.50 0.74
N LEU A 81 -11.02 3.32 -0.25
CA LEU A 81 -9.63 3.36 -0.73
C LEU A 81 -8.68 3.89 0.35
N ARG A 82 -9.08 4.94 1.07
CA ARG A 82 -8.33 5.45 2.23
C ARG A 82 -8.17 4.36 3.31
N ALA A 83 -9.22 3.61 3.60
CA ALA A 83 -9.17 2.55 4.60
C ALA A 83 -8.19 1.43 4.21
N GLU A 84 -8.11 1.09 2.92
CA GLU A 84 -7.08 0.18 2.40
C GLU A 84 -5.68 0.78 2.57
N ALA A 85 -5.44 2.03 2.19
CA ALA A 85 -4.13 2.69 2.38
C ALA A 85 -3.68 2.69 3.86
N VAL A 86 -4.62 2.84 4.79
CA VAL A 86 -4.35 2.68 6.24
C VAL A 86 -3.96 1.24 6.59
N ARG A 87 -4.65 0.23 6.05
CA ARG A 87 -4.29 -1.19 6.24
C ARG A 87 -2.89 -1.50 5.69
N HIS A 88 -2.55 -0.95 4.53
CA HIS A 88 -1.21 -1.07 3.96
C HIS A 88 -0.13 -0.48 4.88
N ALA A 89 -0.34 0.72 5.42
CA ALA A 89 0.58 1.31 6.40
C ALA A 89 0.79 0.37 7.60
N LYS A 90 -0.31 -0.15 8.18
CA LYS A 90 -0.27 -1.09 9.31
C LYS A 90 0.44 -2.40 8.97
N ALA A 91 0.25 -2.94 7.75
CA ALA A 91 0.91 -4.16 7.30
C ALA A 91 2.45 -4.03 7.28
N PHE A 92 2.97 -2.82 7.08
CA PHE A 92 4.41 -2.53 7.14
C PHE A 92 4.90 -2.08 8.53
N GLY A 93 4.03 -2.12 9.55
CA GLY A 93 4.33 -1.67 10.92
C GLY A 93 4.19 -0.16 11.14
N GLY A 94 3.62 0.57 10.17
CA GLY A 94 3.27 1.98 10.31
C GLY A 94 2.03 2.21 11.16
N SER A 95 1.83 3.46 11.56
CA SER A 95 0.67 3.89 12.32
C SER A 95 0.12 5.18 11.74
N VAL A 96 -1.08 5.09 11.16
CA VAL A 96 -1.85 6.29 10.82
C VAL A 96 -2.70 6.65 12.04
N PRO A 97 -2.53 7.84 12.64
CA PRO A 97 -3.39 8.26 13.73
C PRO A 97 -4.84 8.30 13.24
N ALA A 98 -5.77 7.79 14.05
CA ALA A 98 -7.19 8.01 13.79
C ALA A 98 -7.40 9.52 13.72
N THR A 99 -8.03 10.01 12.66
CA THR A 99 -8.21 11.43 12.40
C THR A 99 -8.97 12.04 13.60
N GLY A 100 -8.24 12.71 14.49
CA GLY A 100 -8.76 13.23 15.76
C GLY A 100 -7.85 12.99 16.96
N SER A 101 -6.67 13.62 16.98
CA SER A 101 -6.03 14.25 18.17
C SER A 101 -4.59 14.65 17.80
N PRO A 102 -4.19 15.93 17.93
CA PRO A 102 -2.80 16.32 17.72
C PRO A 102 -1.97 15.97 18.96
N SER A 103 -1.18 14.90 18.89
CA SER A 103 -0.02 14.78 19.79
C SER A 103 1.08 15.71 19.27
N ALA A 104 1.39 16.74 20.04
CA ALA A 104 2.53 17.62 19.81
C ALA A 104 3.83 16.79 19.85
N PRO A 105 4.79 17.02 18.92
CA PRO A 105 6.17 16.69 19.21
C PRO A 105 6.74 17.77 20.14
N ASP A 106 7.32 17.31 21.25
CA ASP A 106 8.11 18.11 22.18
C ASP A 106 9.15 18.97 21.46
N SER A 107 9.30 20.18 21.99
CA SER A 107 10.25 21.18 21.52
C SER A 107 11.70 20.74 21.76
N ALA A 108 12.54 20.87 20.74
CA ALA A 108 13.96 21.13 20.92
C ALA A 108 14.43 22.17 19.88
N THR A 109 14.54 23.38 20.40
CA THR A 109 15.26 24.59 19.99
C THR A 109 16.53 24.39 19.14
N SER A 110 16.66 25.15 18.05
CA SER A 110 17.78 26.07 17.74
C SER A 110 17.51 26.93 16.49
N PRO A 111 18.06 28.16 16.38
CA PRO A 111 17.60 29.22 15.45
C PRO A 111 18.21 29.16 14.03
N PRO A 112 17.66 29.91 13.06
CA PRO A 112 18.19 29.98 11.70
C PRO A 112 19.27 31.07 11.54
N SER A 113 20.39 30.72 10.90
CA SER A 113 21.29 31.69 10.28
C SER A 113 20.90 31.84 8.81
N ALA A 114 20.54 33.07 8.43
CA ALA A 114 20.31 33.47 7.05
C ALA A 114 21.63 33.81 6.37
N THR A 115 21.87 33.34 5.14
CA THR A 115 22.55 34.14 4.11
C THR A 115 22.20 33.63 2.70
N ASP A 116 22.18 34.59 1.80
CA ASP A 116 21.64 34.65 0.44
C ASP A 116 21.89 33.51 -0.56
N ALA A 117 20.96 33.46 -1.52
CA ALA A 117 21.01 32.71 -2.76
C ALA A 117 22.08 33.26 -3.73
N PRO A 118 22.34 32.57 -4.84
CA PRO A 118 21.64 33.02 -6.04
C PRO A 118 20.95 31.90 -6.82
N SER A 119 19.93 32.36 -7.55
CA SER A 119 19.10 31.63 -8.49
C SER A 119 19.92 31.06 -9.65
N ASP A 120 19.57 29.85 -10.07
CA ASP A 120 19.70 29.50 -11.48
C ASP A 120 18.50 28.67 -11.94
N SER A 121 17.99 29.08 -13.09
CA SER A 121 16.76 28.60 -13.70
C SER A 121 17.00 27.31 -14.45
N SER A 122 16.17 26.29 -14.21
CA SER A 122 15.95 25.22 -15.19
C SER A 122 14.52 24.69 -15.13
N SER A 123 13.75 25.10 -16.14
CA SER A 123 12.98 24.24 -17.04
C SER A 123 12.18 23.07 -16.45
N GLY A 124 10.84 23.22 -16.42
CA GLY A 124 9.88 22.19 -16.86
C GLY A 124 9.50 21.06 -15.89
N ALA A 125 8.34 21.23 -15.23
CA ALA A 125 7.40 20.23 -14.66
C ALA A 125 7.66 19.61 -13.26
N PRO A 126 6.59 19.16 -12.54
CA PRO A 126 5.29 19.79 -12.32
C PRO A 126 5.03 20.07 -10.82
N ALA A 127 3.96 20.80 -10.52
CA ALA A 127 3.53 21.15 -9.16
C ALA A 127 3.33 19.92 -8.26
N ALA A 128 4.27 19.65 -7.36
CA ALA A 128 4.16 18.58 -6.36
C ALA A 128 4.51 19.05 -4.94
N ARG A 129 4.22 20.31 -4.62
CA ARG A 129 4.16 20.83 -3.25
C ARG A 129 2.96 21.77 -3.12
N GLY A 130 1.92 21.33 -2.41
CA GLY A 130 1.19 22.24 -1.54
C GLY A 130 -0.33 22.30 -1.65
N THR A 131 -0.94 22.12 -2.82
CA THR A 131 -2.37 22.46 -2.97
C THR A 131 -3.15 21.38 -3.70
N VAL A 132 -4.21 20.88 -3.07
CA VAL A 132 -5.21 20.04 -3.76
C VAL A 132 -5.87 20.91 -4.83
N PRO A 133 -5.97 20.44 -6.09
CA PRO A 133 -6.67 21.17 -7.14
C PRO A 133 -8.10 21.53 -6.71
N ALA A 134 -8.56 22.75 -7.05
CA ALA A 134 -9.92 23.21 -6.74
C ALA A 134 -11.00 22.50 -7.58
N ASP A 135 -10.62 21.94 -8.73
CA ASP A 135 -11.49 21.10 -9.54
C ASP A 135 -11.49 19.65 -9.00
N PRO A 136 -12.66 19.04 -8.70
CA PRO A 136 -12.73 17.69 -8.15
C PRO A 136 -12.19 16.62 -9.09
N ALA A 137 -12.34 16.78 -10.41
CA ALA A 137 -11.82 15.81 -11.37
C ALA A 137 -10.28 15.86 -11.44
N ALA A 138 -9.69 17.06 -11.40
CA ALA A 138 -8.26 17.27 -11.30
C ALA A 138 -7.70 16.75 -9.96
N ALA A 139 -8.43 16.89 -8.86
CA ALA A 139 -8.03 16.33 -7.58
C ALA A 139 -8.01 14.79 -7.58
N LEU A 140 -9.01 14.14 -8.20
CA LEU A 140 -9.02 12.69 -8.40
C LEU A 140 -7.89 12.22 -9.32
N ALA A 141 -7.60 12.97 -10.39
CA ALA A 141 -6.49 12.67 -11.29
C ALA A 141 -5.14 12.75 -10.58
N ALA A 142 -4.90 13.83 -9.82
CA ALA A 142 -3.66 13.99 -9.04
C ALA A 142 -3.49 12.88 -7.98
N LEU A 143 -4.59 12.40 -7.40
CA LEU A 143 -4.57 11.28 -6.47
C LEU A 143 -4.30 9.94 -7.17
N ALA A 144 -4.86 9.73 -8.37
CA ALA A 144 -4.58 8.56 -9.21
C ALA A 144 -3.11 8.50 -9.62
N ASP A 145 -2.52 9.63 -10.02
CA ASP A 145 -1.11 9.74 -10.36
C ASP A 145 -0.22 9.46 -9.15
N ALA A 146 -0.62 9.90 -7.95
CA ALA A 146 0.10 9.61 -6.71
C ALA A 146 0.09 8.11 -6.38
N GLU A 147 -1.07 7.45 -6.47
CA GLU A 147 -1.21 5.99 -6.30
C GLU A 147 -0.36 5.23 -7.33
N LYS A 148 -0.46 5.59 -8.60
CA LYS A 148 0.29 4.96 -9.69
C LYS A 148 1.80 5.13 -9.51
N THR A 149 2.27 6.34 -9.24
CA THR A 149 3.69 6.61 -9.00
C THR A 149 4.22 5.78 -7.85
N LEU A 150 3.45 5.67 -6.76
CA LEU A 150 3.86 4.87 -5.62
C LEU A 150 3.87 3.36 -5.94
N ALA A 151 2.87 2.86 -6.65
CA ALA A 151 2.83 1.48 -7.12
C ALA A 151 4.03 1.14 -8.03
N ASP A 152 4.37 2.04 -8.95
CA ASP A 152 5.51 1.87 -9.86
C ASP A 152 6.84 1.85 -9.08
N ARG A 153 7.03 2.75 -8.11
CA ARG A 153 8.22 2.74 -7.22
C ARG A 153 8.31 1.46 -6.40
N ARG A 154 7.20 0.97 -5.86
CA ARG A 154 7.15 -0.29 -5.09
C ARG A 154 7.50 -1.49 -5.97
N THR A 155 7.00 -1.51 -7.20
CA THR A 155 7.30 -2.55 -8.18
C THR A 155 8.79 -2.56 -8.54
N ALA A 156 9.39 -1.37 -8.76
CA ALA A 156 10.82 -1.25 -9.02
C ALA A 156 11.68 -1.74 -7.84
N ALA A 157 11.24 -1.53 -6.60
CA ALA A 157 11.97 -1.95 -5.41
C ALA A 157 11.98 -3.48 -5.19
N LEU A 158 11.09 -4.24 -5.84
CA LEU A 158 10.97 -5.69 -5.63
C LEU A 158 12.27 -6.45 -5.91
N ALA A 159 13.06 -6.01 -6.90
CA ALA A 159 14.30 -6.67 -7.28
C ALA A 159 15.38 -6.67 -6.18
N GLY A 160 15.28 -5.76 -5.21
CA GLY A 160 16.22 -5.64 -4.09
C GLY A 160 15.76 -6.30 -2.79
N LEU A 161 14.60 -6.98 -2.78
CA LEU A 161 13.96 -7.48 -1.57
C LEU A 161 13.87 -9.01 -1.55
N PRO A 162 14.02 -9.63 -0.36
CA PRO A 162 13.85 -11.06 -0.20
C PRO A 162 12.37 -11.46 -0.09
N GLY A 163 12.14 -12.76 -0.31
CA GLY A 163 10.87 -13.35 -0.74
C GLY A 163 9.59 -12.84 -0.06
N GLU A 164 9.51 -12.86 1.27
CA GLU A 164 8.26 -12.49 1.95
C GLU A 164 7.97 -10.99 1.90
N THR A 165 8.97 -10.15 2.20
CA THR A 165 8.84 -8.69 2.09
C THR A 165 8.54 -8.26 0.64
N ALA A 166 9.17 -8.91 -0.35
CA ALA A 166 8.88 -8.69 -1.77
C ALA A 166 7.45 -9.08 -2.13
N ARG A 167 6.94 -10.24 -1.67
CA ARG A 167 5.56 -10.68 -1.93
C ARG A 167 4.53 -9.71 -1.33
N LEU A 168 4.74 -9.26 -0.09
CA LEU A 168 3.89 -8.25 0.52
C LEU A 168 3.90 -6.95 -0.29
N LEU A 169 5.10 -6.44 -0.62
CA LEU A 169 5.24 -5.19 -1.37
C LEU A 169 4.60 -5.28 -2.77
N ALA A 170 4.73 -6.43 -3.44
CA ALA A 170 4.12 -6.69 -4.74
C ALA A 170 2.59 -6.69 -4.66
N SER A 171 2.01 -7.33 -3.64
CA SER A 171 0.56 -7.33 -3.42
C SER A 171 0.03 -5.91 -3.18
N VAL A 172 0.73 -5.11 -2.36
CA VAL A 172 0.37 -3.71 -2.12
C VAL A 172 0.53 -2.84 -3.37
N ALA A 173 1.58 -3.07 -4.18
CA ALA A 173 1.77 -2.37 -5.45
C ALA A 173 0.62 -2.66 -6.42
N ALA A 174 0.20 -3.92 -6.53
CA ALA A 174 -0.95 -4.31 -7.36
C ALA A 174 -2.26 -3.66 -6.89
N ALA A 175 -2.51 -3.62 -5.58
CA ALA A 175 -3.66 -2.91 -5.01
C ALA A 175 -3.64 -1.41 -5.34
N GLY A 176 -2.48 -0.75 -5.18
CA GLY A 176 -2.30 0.67 -5.55
C GLY A 176 -2.54 0.94 -7.04
N ALA A 177 -2.08 0.04 -7.92
CA ALA A 177 -2.38 0.14 -9.35
C ALA A 177 -3.88 0.01 -9.65
N ALA A 178 -4.59 -0.88 -8.96
CA ALA A 178 -6.04 -1.01 -9.07
C ALA A 178 -6.77 0.23 -8.52
N HIS A 179 -6.30 0.82 -7.42
CA HIS A 179 -6.84 2.08 -6.90
C HIS A 179 -6.67 3.23 -7.89
N ALA A 180 -5.48 3.36 -8.49
CA ALA A 180 -5.23 4.36 -9.52
C ALA A 180 -6.21 4.22 -10.69
N TYR A 181 -6.43 2.99 -11.17
CA TYR A 181 -7.44 2.72 -12.20
C TYR A 181 -8.84 3.13 -11.76
N LEU A 182 -9.29 2.75 -10.55
CA LEU A 182 -10.61 3.15 -10.06
C LEU A 182 -10.75 4.68 -10.00
N LEU A 183 -9.75 5.39 -9.50
CA LEU A 183 -9.77 6.85 -9.42
C LEU A 183 -9.89 7.52 -10.79
N THR A 184 -9.29 6.96 -11.85
CA THR A 184 -9.45 7.51 -13.21
C THR A 184 -10.85 7.23 -13.80
N THR A 185 -11.44 6.07 -13.49
CA THR A 185 -12.82 5.73 -13.92
C THR A 185 -13.90 6.54 -13.20
N TRP A 186 -13.55 7.20 -12.08
CA TRP A 186 -14.49 7.96 -11.27
C TRP A 186 -14.76 9.37 -11.80
N LYS A 187 -14.06 9.79 -12.86
CA LYS A 187 -14.25 11.09 -13.51
C LYS A 187 -15.74 11.29 -13.82
N PRO A 188 -16.36 12.39 -13.33
CA PRO A 188 -17.76 12.67 -13.64
C PRO A 188 -17.94 12.75 -15.16
N LYS A 189 -19.01 12.14 -15.66
CA LYS A 189 -19.36 12.17 -17.08
C LYS A 189 -19.56 13.64 -17.47
N PRO A 190 -18.90 14.15 -18.53
CA PRO A 190 -19.18 15.50 -18.98
C PRO A 190 -20.67 15.60 -19.32
N ASP A 191 -21.31 16.66 -18.84
CA ASP A 191 -22.72 16.93 -19.06
C ASP A 191 -22.94 17.16 -20.56
N THR A 192 -23.17 16.08 -21.31
CA THR A 192 -23.62 16.16 -22.69
C THR A 192 -25.11 16.47 -22.66
N GLY A 193 -25.46 17.75 -22.52
CA GLY A 193 -26.86 18.14 -22.41
C GLY A 193 -27.11 19.64 -22.24
N SER A 194 -26.70 20.44 -23.22
CA SER A 194 -27.50 21.62 -23.61
C SER A 194 -28.09 21.33 -24.99
N ASP A 195 -29.10 20.46 -25.02
CA ASP A 195 -30.14 20.53 -26.04
C ASP A 195 -30.94 21.81 -25.77
N SER A 196 -30.41 22.95 -26.22
CA SER A 196 -31.20 24.16 -26.36
C SER A 196 -32.09 23.96 -27.57
N GLY A 197 -33.29 23.43 -27.34
CA GLY A 197 -34.36 23.37 -28.31
C GLY A 197 -34.64 24.75 -28.88
N ALA A 198 -34.18 25.00 -30.10
CA ALA A 198 -34.66 26.09 -30.93
C ALA A 198 -36.02 25.67 -31.51
N SER A 199 -37.04 25.77 -30.65
CA SER A 199 -38.44 25.81 -31.04
C SER A 199 -38.80 27.26 -31.38
N GLY A 200 -39.40 27.47 -32.56
CA GLY A 200 -40.28 28.61 -32.82
C GLY A 200 -39.72 29.68 -33.75
N GLY A 201 -40.12 29.64 -35.02
CA GLY A 201 -39.84 30.74 -35.94
C GLY A 201 -40.37 30.61 -37.36
N GLU A 202 -41.49 29.90 -37.58
CA GLU A 202 -42.23 30.02 -38.83
C GLU A 202 -42.79 31.45 -38.95
N LYS A 203 -42.22 32.26 -39.84
CA LYS A 203 -42.88 33.47 -40.36
C LYS A 203 -43.03 33.34 -41.87
N ARG A 204 -44.29 33.09 -42.24
CA ARG A 204 -44.86 33.37 -43.56
C ARG A 204 -44.72 34.88 -43.85
N GLY A 205 -44.32 35.18 -45.08
CA GLY A 205 -44.32 36.51 -45.71
C GLY A 205 -44.08 36.31 -47.19
#